data_AF-A0A8J4X890-F1
#
_entry.id   AF-A0A8J4X890-F1
#
_cell.length_a   1.000
_cell.length_b   1.000
_cell.length_c   1.000
_cell.angle_alpha   90.00
_cell.angle_beta   90.00
_cell.angle_gamma   90.00
#
_symmetry.space_group_name_H-M   'P 1'
#
loop_
_entity.id
_entity.type
_entity.pdbx_description
1 polymer ?
#
loop_
_entity_poly.entity_id
_entity_poly.type
_entity_poly.pdbx_seq_one_letter_code
_entity_poly.pdbx_strand_id
1 'polypeptide(L)'
;MLGGQRAGDCGRPGGSVCVGLVVKRYWSNLIQFNSQQRQQRMSSASRPDSSSSSTPPPCTASASAPSHSLHTSSTPSVRRLSAGCQTLESALVPCDACARVQATLQDSARAVASLCRALGLSCQLWSPLQAAEETLQLGRLSACDLALWAREQHRDLGRIQTHVTQVQEKLDSLTHSLQKTEEERDEIRAQLEREKETSTREREETRRREEECERRLQEETRRRDEELKRQQGEQEELRRVAAALEVKISELEGEVELRRETQQCVERERDSLLEEVHRLHVEEMSWKQTEEEKRNLEADLSDAQTLLDKESAKYQSATVAKQQALLERVDALLQQCEDLQSRLDECEDQKAELTDTLTHTTQERNTLQEQLTQQESEFQSLNEDKQKQCVRLRELEECVSRLTEELQQSREREKLLVAFPELHHQHAAPQ
;
A
#
# COMPACT_ATOMS: atom_id res chain seq x y z
N MET A 1 38.30 -6.42 -32.94
CA MET A 1 39.49 -6.87 -32.20
C MET A 1 39.18 -6.86 -30.70
N LEU A 2 39.96 -7.58 -29.88
CA LEU A 2 40.22 -7.38 -28.43
C LEU A 2 39.10 -6.78 -27.54
N GLY A 3 38.64 -7.39 -26.45
CA GLY A 3 39.11 -8.57 -25.72
C GLY A 3 39.17 -8.28 -24.21
N GLY A 4 38.46 -9.04 -23.39
CA GLY A 4 38.38 -8.79 -21.95
C GLY A 4 37.82 -9.99 -21.18
N GLN A 5 38.70 -10.76 -20.54
CA GLN A 5 38.35 -11.95 -19.77
C GLN A 5 38.07 -11.58 -18.30
N ARG A 6 37.08 -12.24 -17.68
CA ARG A 6 37.19 -12.68 -16.27
C ARG A 6 36.62 -14.08 -16.13
N ALA A 7 37.47 -15.02 -15.73
CA ALA A 7 37.05 -16.32 -15.25
C ALA A 7 36.60 -16.20 -13.79
N GLY A 8 35.63 -17.02 -13.39
CA GLY A 8 35.19 -17.20 -12.01
C GLY A 8 34.89 -18.67 -11.77
N ASP A 9 35.93 -19.44 -11.43
CA ASP A 9 35.82 -20.87 -11.13
C ASP A 9 36.05 -21.12 -9.64
N CYS A 10 34.98 -21.53 -8.95
CA CYS A 10 35.04 -22.28 -7.70
C CYS A 10 33.65 -22.80 -7.29
N GLY A 11 33.18 -23.88 -7.93
CA GLY A 11 31.88 -24.49 -7.66
C GLY A 11 31.89 -26.01 -7.75
N ARG A 12 32.39 -26.70 -6.71
CA ARG A 12 32.44 -28.17 -6.67
C ARG A 12 31.03 -28.77 -6.83
N PRO A 13 30.76 -29.63 -7.84
CA PRO A 13 29.57 -30.46 -7.82
C PRO A 13 29.72 -31.51 -6.71
N GLY A 14 29.07 -31.28 -5.57
CA GLY A 14 28.88 -32.32 -4.56
C GLY A 14 28.13 -33.48 -5.21
N GLY A 15 28.77 -34.66 -5.27
CA GLY A 15 28.28 -35.78 -6.08
C GLY A 15 26.86 -36.17 -5.69
N SER A 16 25.90 -35.91 -6.57
CA SER A 16 24.51 -36.30 -6.40
C SER A 16 24.42 -37.82 -6.43
N VAL A 17 24.37 -38.43 -5.24
CA VAL A 17 24.20 -39.88 -5.09
C VAL A 17 22.77 -40.22 -5.53
N CYS A 18 22.62 -40.53 -6.83
CA CYS A 18 21.34 -40.84 -7.45
C CYS A 18 20.63 -41.93 -6.64
N VAL A 19 19.46 -41.62 -6.08
CA VAL A 19 18.69 -42.53 -5.20
C VAL A 19 18.47 -43.88 -5.87
N GLY A 20 18.25 -43.91 -7.19
CA GLY A 20 18.14 -45.15 -7.97
C GLY A 20 19.37 -46.08 -7.90
N LEU A 21 20.60 -45.56 -7.76
CA LEU A 21 21.79 -46.38 -7.56
C LEU A 21 21.85 -46.97 -6.14
N VAL A 22 21.44 -46.20 -5.12
CA VAL A 22 21.36 -46.68 -3.73
C VAL A 22 20.29 -47.75 -3.61
N VAL A 23 19.09 -47.51 -4.13
CA VAL A 23 17.98 -48.47 -4.15
C VAL A 23 18.36 -49.73 -4.93
N LYS A 24 18.99 -49.61 -6.10
CA LYS A 24 19.46 -50.77 -6.89
C LYS A 24 20.54 -51.58 -6.15
N ARG A 25 21.46 -50.92 -5.45
CA ARG A 25 22.49 -51.60 -4.64
C ARG A 25 21.88 -52.27 -3.39
N TYR A 26 20.91 -51.63 -2.74
CA TYR A 26 20.17 -52.19 -1.62
C TYR A 26 19.38 -53.45 -2.03
N TRP A 27 18.63 -53.40 -3.13
CA TRP A 27 17.92 -54.55 -3.68
C TRP A 27 18.85 -55.69 -4.11
N SER A 28 19.98 -55.37 -4.75
CA SER A 28 20.99 -56.38 -5.12
C SER A 28 21.55 -57.08 -3.87
N ASN A 29 21.88 -56.33 -2.81
CA ASN A 29 22.35 -56.89 -1.55
C ASN A 29 21.27 -57.73 -0.85
N LEU A 30 20.00 -57.29 -0.86
CA LEU A 30 18.88 -57.99 -0.22
C LEU A 30 18.60 -59.35 -0.88
N ILE A 31 18.64 -59.41 -2.22
CA ILE A 31 18.52 -60.66 -2.99
C ILE A 31 19.70 -61.59 -2.68
N GLN A 32 20.92 -61.05 -2.61
CA GLN A 32 22.14 -61.83 -2.31
C GLN A 32 22.16 -62.35 -0.86
N PHE A 33 21.57 -61.63 0.10
CA PHE A 33 21.42 -62.09 1.47
C PHE A 33 20.36 -63.19 1.59
N ASN A 34 19.26 -63.08 0.84
CA ASN A 34 18.20 -64.09 0.81
C ASN A 34 18.70 -65.42 0.19
N SER A 35 19.49 -65.37 -0.89
CA SER A 35 20.07 -66.58 -1.48
C SER A 35 21.09 -67.27 -0.55
N GLN A 36 21.93 -66.50 0.16
CA GLN A 36 22.82 -67.04 1.19
C GLN A 36 22.04 -67.67 2.36
N GLN A 37 20.97 -67.04 2.84
CA GLN A 37 20.11 -67.60 3.89
C GLN A 37 19.42 -68.90 3.44
N ARG A 38 19.01 -68.99 2.17
CA ARG A 38 18.49 -70.23 1.57
C ARG A 38 19.55 -71.34 1.52
N GLN A 39 20.80 -71.02 1.15
CA GLN A 39 21.89 -72.01 1.17
C GLN A 39 22.22 -72.47 2.60
N GLN A 40 22.29 -71.58 3.59
CA GLN A 40 22.56 -71.95 4.99
C GLN A 40 21.47 -72.87 5.59
N ARG A 41 20.19 -72.66 5.24
CA ARG A 41 19.09 -73.57 5.62
C ARG A 41 19.20 -74.96 4.96
N MET A 42 19.78 -75.06 3.77
CA MET A 42 20.03 -76.35 3.10
C MET A 42 21.27 -77.10 3.63
N SER A 43 22.16 -76.43 4.39
CA SER A 43 23.42 -77.00 4.89
C SER A 43 23.41 -77.41 6.36
N SER A 44 22.32 -77.17 7.09
CA SER A 44 22.25 -77.32 8.57
C SER A 44 21.44 -78.52 9.07
N ALA A 45 20.85 -79.32 8.17
CA ALA A 45 19.93 -80.42 8.52
C ALA A 45 20.40 -81.79 8.02
N SER A 46 21.41 -82.39 8.69
CA SER A 46 21.61 -83.85 8.82
C SER A 46 22.87 -84.16 9.64
N ARG A 47 22.73 -84.24 10.97
CA ARG A 47 23.76 -84.82 11.85
C ARG A 47 23.11 -85.37 13.12
N PRO A 48 23.07 -86.70 13.31
CA PRO A 48 22.90 -87.31 14.62
C PRO A 48 24.22 -87.96 15.05
N ASP A 49 24.71 -87.60 16.23
CA ASP A 49 25.81 -88.28 16.89
C ASP A 49 25.31 -88.86 18.22
N SER A 50 25.65 -90.12 18.47
CA SER A 50 25.92 -90.78 19.77
C SER A 50 25.20 -90.26 21.05
N SER A 51 24.60 -91.09 21.91
CA SER A 51 25.23 -92.29 22.50
C SER A 51 24.26 -93.28 23.18
N SER A 52 24.73 -94.51 23.29
CA SER A 52 24.30 -95.66 24.12
C SER A 52 23.63 -95.42 25.49
N SER A 53 22.72 -96.33 25.85
CA SER A 53 22.77 -97.04 27.15
C SER A 53 22.24 -98.48 26.99
N SER A 54 22.61 -99.40 27.88
CA SER A 54 22.35 -100.84 27.73
C SER A 54 22.29 -101.58 29.08
N THR A 55 21.30 -102.47 29.26
CA THR A 55 21.40 -103.80 29.95
C THR A 55 20.01 -104.50 30.08
N PRO A 56 19.95 -105.85 30.03
CA PRO A 56 18.83 -106.69 30.50
C PRO A 56 19.22 -107.45 31.80
N PRO A 57 18.49 -108.51 32.20
CA PRO A 57 17.09 -108.62 32.66
C PRO A 57 17.06 -108.75 34.21
N PRO A 58 16.01 -109.33 34.84
CA PRO A 58 16.10 -110.78 35.13
C PRO A 58 14.75 -111.54 35.10
N CYS A 59 14.84 -112.87 35.16
CA CYS A 59 13.69 -113.77 35.33
C CYS A 59 13.30 -113.91 36.81
N THR A 60 12.01 -114.13 37.08
CA THR A 60 11.53 -114.69 38.37
C THR A 60 10.62 -115.89 38.11
N ALA A 61 11.03 -117.07 38.56
CA ALA A 61 10.21 -118.27 38.52
C ALA A 61 9.52 -118.52 39.87
N SER A 62 8.23 -118.89 39.83
CA SER A 62 7.53 -119.72 40.83
C SER A 62 6.20 -120.13 40.18
N ALA A 63 5.90 -121.40 39.92
CA ALA A 63 5.78 -122.53 40.85
C ALA A 63 4.57 -122.38 41.80
N SER A 64 3.44 -122.96 41.40
CA SER A 64 2.27 -123.22 42.26
C SER A 64 1.38 -124.29 41.63
N ALA A 65 1.61 -125.56 42.02
CA ALA A 65 0.57 -126.58 42.02
C ALA A 65 0.03 -126.69 43.46
N PRO A 66 -1.27 -126.96 43.63
CA PRO A 66 -1.71 -128.32 43.94
C PRO A 66 -2.85 -128.77 43.01
N SER A 67 -3.08 -130.06 42.69
CA SER A 67 -3.03 -131.31 43.48
C SER A 67 -4.27 -131.53 44.36
N HIS A 68 -4.73 -132.79 44.43
CA HIS A 68 -5.87 -133.32 45.24
C HIS A 68 -7.27 -132.94 44.71
N SER A 69 -8.30 -133.82 44.70
CA SER A 69 -8.40 -135.25 45.03
C SER A 69 -9.44 -135.91 44.10
N LEU A 70 -9.24 -137.14 43.59
CA LEU A 70 -9.54 -138.41 44.28
C LEU A 70 -10.97 -138.52 44.86
N HIS A 71 -11.94 -138.82 44.00
CA HIS A 71 -13.14 -139.60 44.35
C HIS A 71 -13.40 -140.63 43.23
N THR A 72 -13.01 -141.90 43.37
CA THR A 72 -13.57 -142.99 44.20
C THR A 72 -14.88 -143.60 43.68
N SER A 73 -14.78 -144.86 43.25
CA SER A 73 -15.79 -145.93 43.32
C SER A 73 -17.18 -145.70 42.71
N SER A 74 -17.46 -146.44 41.62
CA SER A 74 -18.74 -147.16 41.44
C SER A 74 -18.57 -148.34 40.48
N THR A 75 -17.95 -149.43 40.96
CA THR A 75 -18.16 -150.76 40.38
C THR A 75 -19.50 -151.32 40.84
N PRO A 76 -20.30 -151.91 39.93
CA PRO A 76 -21.20 -152.98 40.34
C PRO A 76 -20.97 -154.28 39.55
N SER A 77 -21.16 -155.41 40.25
CA SER A 77 -21.46 -156.72 39.69
C SER A 77 -20.46 -157.33 38.68
N VAL A 78 -19.42 -157.97 39.23
CA VAL A 78 -18.76 -159.12 38.57
C VAL A 78 -19.79 -160.25 38.40
N ARG A 79 -20.53 -160.27 37.28
CA ARG A 79 -21.20 -161.50 36.83
C ARG A 79 -20.16 -162.43 36.23
N ARG A 80 -19.68 -163.39 37.04
CA ARG A 80 -18.99 -164.59 36.54
C ARG A 80 -19.98 -165.46 35.76
N LEU A 81 -20.26 -165.08 34.51
CA LEU A 81 -20.90 -165.93 33.52
C LEU A 81 -19.82 -166.40 32.55
N SER A 82 -19.43 -167.67 32.72
CA SER A 82 -18.48 -168.44 31.90
C SER A 82 -17.28 -167.66 31.33
N ALA A 83 -16.13 -167.80 31.98
CA ALA A 83 -14.85 -167.65 31.28
C ALA A 83 -14.74 -168.82 30.29
N GLY A 84 -15.30 -168.65 29.08
CA GLY A 84 -15.08 -169.55 27.97
C GLY A 84 -13.60 -169.50 27.60
N CYS A 85 -12.83 -170.50 28.05
CA CYS A 85 -11.42 -170.62 27.73
C CYS A 85 -11.25 -170.53 26.22
N GLN A 86 -10.47 -169.57 25.72
CA GLN A 86 -10.13 -169.52 24.31
C GLN A 86 -9.40 -170.82 23.94
N THR A 87 -10.05 -171.66 23.15
CA THR A 87 -9.39 -172.77 22.47
C THR A 87 -8.33 -172.21 21.53
N LEU A 88 -7.31 -173.01 21.23
CA LEU A 88 -6.17 -172.56 20.42
C LEU A 88 -6.59 -172.06 19.02
N GLU A 89 -7.72 -172.55 18.49
CA GLU A 89 -8.35 -172.06 17.26
C GLU A 89 -9.03 -170.69 17.43
N SER A 90 -9.71 -170.44 18.55
CA SER A 90 -10.39 -169.16 18.83
C SER A 90 -9.42 -168.01 19.14
N ALA A 91 -8.17 -168.31 19.51
CA ALA A 91 -7.09 -167.33 19.62
C ALA A 91 -6.54 -166.89 18.25
N LEU A 92 -6.77 -167.66 17.19
CA LEU A 92 -6.33 -167.38 15.82
C LEU A 92 -7.33 -166.53 15.01
N VAL A 93 -8.43 -166.07 15.63
CA VAL A 93 -9.43 -165.21 14.98
C VAL A 93 -9.59 -163.92 15.79
N PRO A 94 -9.39 -162.73 15.20
CA PRO A 94 -9.66 -161.48 15.91
C PRO A 94 -11.16 -161.38 16.20
N CYS A 95 -11.52 -161.10 17.46
CA CYS A 95 -12.91 -160.89 17.84
C CYS A 95 -13.47 -159.62 17.17
N ASP A 96 -14.81 -159.50 17.11
CA ASP A 96 -15.46 -158.38 16.42
C ASP A 96 -15.04 -156.99 16.94
N ALA A 97 -14.61 -156.90 18.20
CA ALA A 97 -14.06 -155.66 18.76
C ALA A 97 -12.73 -155.30 18.08
N CYS A 98 -11.83 -156.26 17.91
CA CYS A 98 -10.60 -156.07 17.13
C CYS A 98 -10.91 -155.73 15.67
N ALA A 99 -11.82 -156.46 15.02
CA ALA A 99 -12.20 -156.19 13.63
C ALA A 99 -12.75 -154.76 13.44
N ARG A 100 -13.62 -154.29 14.33
CA ARG A 100 -14.11 -152.90 14.33
C ARG A 100 -12.98 -151.88 14.52
N VAL A 101 -12.04 -152.14 15.45
CA VAL A 101 -10.86 -151.27 15.66
C VAL A 101 -9.97 -151.20 14.41
N GLN A 102 -9.76 -152.32 13.70
CA GLN A 102 -8.98 -152.32 12.45
C GLN A 102 -9.68 -151.51 11.34
N ALA A 103 -11.00 -151.64 11.18
CA ALA A 103 -11.77 -150.83 10.23
C ALA A 103 -11.75 -149.33 10.58
N THR A 104 -11.98 -148.96 11.83
CA THR A 104 -11.91 -147.55 12.28
C THR A 104 -10.51 -146.96 12.08
N LEU A 105 -9.44 -147.74 12.32
CA LEU A 105 -8.08 -147.30 12.01
C LEU A 105 -7.91 -147.03 10.51
N GLN A 106 -8.41 -147.91 9.64
CA GLN A 106 -8.33 -147.75 8.18
C GLN A 106 -9.02 -146.48 7.68
N ASP A 107 -10.25 -146.23 8.11
CA ASP A 107 -10.99 -145.04 7.69
C ASP A 107 -10.38 -143.75 8.25
N SER A 108 -9.85 -143.78 9.49
CA SER A 108 -9.11 -142.64 10.05
C SER A 108 -7.79 -142.37 9.31
N ALA A 109 -7.10 -143.39 8.82
CA ALA A 109 -5.89 -143.25 8.01
C ALA A 109 -6.21 -142.73 6.60
N ARG A 110 -7.30 -143.18 5.96
CA ARG A 110 -7.81 -142.61 4.70
C ARG A 110 -8.14 -141.12 4.85
N ALA A 111 -8.74 -140.72 5.97
CA ALA A 111 -9.06 -139.34 6.28
C ALA A 111 -7.81 -138.46 6.52
N VAL A 112 -6.80 -138.96 7.22
CA VAL A 112 -5.51 -138.26 7.37
C VAL A 112 -4.79 -138.13 6.03
N ALA A 113 -4.81 -139.18 5.21
CA ALA A 113 -4.16 -139.19 3.89
C ALA A 113 -4.84 -138.24 2.89
N SER A 114 -6.18 -138.11 2.92
CA SER A 114 -6.92 -137.14 2.10
C SER A 114 -6.73 -135.70 2.60
N LEU A 115 -6.66 -135.48 3.92
CA LEU A 115 -6.36 -134.16 4.51
C LEU A 115 -4.95 -133.69 4.15
N CYS A 116 -3.93 -134.57 4.26
CA CYS A 116 -2.59 -134.26 3.76
C CYS A 116 -2.61 -133.87 2.27
N ARG A 117 -3.31 -134.64 1.43
CA ARG A 117 -3.43 -134.33 -0.02
C ARG A 117 -4.10 -132.97 -0.25
N ALA A 118 -5.16 -132.64 0.49
CA ALA A 118 -5.86 -131.35 0.38
C ALA A 118 -5.00 -130.16 0.84
N LEU A 119 -4.09 -130.37 1.79
CA LEU A 119 -3.12 -129.39 2.27
C LEU A 119 -1.79 -129.39 1.46
N GLY A 120 -1.67 -130.18 0.40
CA GLY A 120 -0.44 -130.31 -0.39
C GLY A 120 0.73 -131.01 0.33
N LEU A 121 0.46 -131.65 1.47
CA LEU A 121 1.47 -132.30 2.32
C LEU A 121 1.77 -133.73 1.85
N SER A 122 3.04 -134.13 1.96
CA SER A 122 3.41 -135.55 1.77
C SER A 122 2.89 -136.40 2.94
N CYS A 123 2.29 -137.54 2.61
CA CYS A 123 1.66 -138.47 3.55
C CYS A 123 2.36 -139.83 3.45
N GLN A 124 2.84 -140.35 4.58
CA GLN A 124 3.50 -141.66 4.68
C GLN A 124 2.49 -142.81 4.69
N LEU A 125 1.25 -142.58 5.18
CA LEU A 125 0.20 -143.60 5.22
C LEU A 125 -0.21 -144.17 3.86
N TRP A 126 0.08 -143.52 2.73
CA TRP A 126 -0.33 -144.01 1.40
C TRP A 126 0.22 -145.41 1.07
N SER A 127 1.47 -145.70 1.43
CA SER A 127 2.07 -147.02 1.17
C SER A 127 1.47 -148.12 2.06
N PRO A 128 1.35 -147.94 3.39
CA PRO A 128 0.61 -148.87 4.23
C PRO A 128 -0.86 -149.06 3.81
N LEU A 129 -1.58 -147.97 3.48
CA LEU A 129 -2.97 -148.01 3.00
C LEU A 129 -3.12 -148.92 1.78
N GLN A 130 -2.29 -148.72 0.76
CA GLN A 130 -2.31 -149.54 -0.45
C GLN A 130 -1.94 -151.01 -0.16
N ALA A 131 -0.91 -151.25 0.65
CA ALA A 131 -0.50 -152.59 1.04
C ALA A 131 -1.58 -153.34 1.87
N ALA A 132 -2.42 -152.62 2.63
CA ALA A 132 -3.59 -153.24 3.25
C ALA A 132 -4.69 -153.53 2.23
N GLU A 133 -5.00 -152.64 1.29
CA GLU A 133 -6.02 -152.93 0.26
C GLU A 133 -5.62 -154.16 -0.61
N GLU A 134 -4.31 -154.42 -0.76
CA GLU A 134 -3.77 -155.64 -1.38
C GLU A 134 -3.85 -156.89 -0.46
N THR A 135 -3.60 -156.76 0.86
CA THR A 135 -3.61 -157.90 1.82
C THR A 135 -4.96 -158.18 2.49
N LEU A 136 -5.93 -157.25 2.41
CA LEU A 136 -7.25 -157.34 3.04
C LEU A 136 -8.18 -158.39 2.41
N GLN A 137 -7.76 -159.11 1.38
CA GLN A 137 -8.46 -160.31 0.91
C GLN A 137 -8.57 -161.40 2.00
N LEU A 138 -7.72 -161.36 3.04
CA LEU A 138 -7.86 -162.17 4.27
C LEU A 138 -8.35 -161.37 5.50
N GLY A 139 -8.63 -160.08 5.35
CA GLY A 139 -9.36 -159.24 6.32
C GLY A 139 -8.68 -158.96 7.66
N ARG A 140 -7.34 -159.09 7.78
CA ARG A 140 -6.63 -159.06 9.07
C ARG A 140 -5.27 -158.35 9.00
N LEU A 141 -5.13 -157.25 9.74
CA LEU A 141 -3.83 -156.62 10.04
C LEU A 141 -3.17 -157.32 11.24
N SER A 142 -1.84 -157.48 11.23
CA SER A 142 -1.08 -157.97 12.38
C SER A 142 -0.85 -156.87 13.41
N ALA A 143 -0.42 -157.24 14.62
CA ALA A 143 -0.01 -156.26 15.64
C ALA A 143 1.16 -155.37 15.19
N CYS A 144 2.02 -155.85 14.28
CA CYS A 144 3.11 -155.07 13.71
C CYS A 144 2.57 -154.00 12.73
N ASP A 145 1.62 -154.38 11.88
CA ASP A 145 0.99 -153.47 10.92
C ASP A 145 0.21 -152.38 11.66
N LEU A 146 -0.56 -152.74 12.69
CA LEU A 146 -1.27 -151.76 13.51
C LEU A 146 -0.33 -150.76 14.19
N ALA A 147 0.83 -151.21 14.68
CA ALA A 147 1.84 -150.33 15.26
C ALA A 147 2.52 -149.44 14.20
N LEU A 148 2.77 -149.96 13.00
CA LEU A 148 3.30 -149.19 11.85
C LEU A 148 2.31 -148.10 11.43
N TRP A 149 1.04 -148.47 11.24
CA TRP A 149 -0.04 -147.54 10.86
C TRP A 149 -0.21 -146.43 11.90
N ALA A 150 -0.32 -146.78 13.19
CA ALA A 150 -0.44 -145.78 14.25
C ALA A 150 0.78 -144.82 14.27
N ARG A 151 1.99 -145.33 14.01
CA ARG A 151 3.21 -144.50 13.96
C ARG A 151 3.24 -143.55 12.76
N GLU A 152 2.92 -144.03 11.56
CA GLU A 152 2.92 -143.16 10.37
C GLU A 152 1.71 -142.20 10.36
N GLN A 153 0.55 -142.62 10.87
CA GLN A 153 -0.60 -141.73 11.11
C GLN A 153 -0.26 -140.61 12.09
N HIS A 154 0.41 -140.93 13.19
CA HIS A 154 0.86 -139.92 14.17
C HIS A 154 1.88 -138.95 13.55
N ARG A 155 2.79 -139.42 12.69
CA ARG A 155 3.73 -138.58 11.93
C ARG A 155 3.02 -137.65 10.95
N ASP A 156 2.05 -138.16 10.18
CA ASP A 156 1.29 -137.35 9.22
C ASP A 156 0.38 -136.33 9.92
N LEU A 157 -0.23 -136.70 11.06
CA LEU A 157 -0.93 -135.75 11.94
C LEU A 157 0.02 -134.68 12.51
N GLY A 158 1.24 -135.04 12.91
CA GLY A 158 2.25 -134.08 13.35
C GLY A 158 2.67 -133.10 12.24
N ARG A 159 2.76 -133.57 10.98
CA ARG A 159 2.98 -132.70 9.81
C ARG A 159 1.83 -131.74 9.58
N ILE A 160 0.58 -132.22 9.66
CA ILE A 160 -0.63 -131.38 9.57
C ILE A 160 -0.62 -130.32 10.69
N GLN A 161 -0.35 -130.73 11.94
CA GLN A 161 -0.26 -129.81 13.09
C GLN A 161 0.81 -128.74 12.85
N THR A 162 1.99 -129.12 12.34
CA THR A 162 3.09 -128.20 12.04
C THR A 162 2.73 -127.21 10.93
N HIS A 163 2.00 -127.66 9.89
CA HIS A 163 1.50 -126.79 8.84
C HIS A 163 0.42 -125.82 9.36
N VAL A 164 -0.52 -126.31 10.17
CA VAL A 164 -1.59 -125.49 10.76
C VAL A 164 -1.00 -124.41 11.68
N THR A 165 -0.03 -124.74 12.55
CA THR A 165 0.63 -123.72 13.39
C THR A 165 1.41 -122.70 12.55
N GLN A 166 2.16 -123.13 11.52
CA GLN A 166 2.84 -122.20 10.61
C GLN A 166 1.89 -121.32 9.79
N VAL A 167 0.68 -121.77 9.51
CA VAL A 167 -0.36 -120.95 8.87
C VAL A 167 -0.98 -119.97 9.87
N GLN A 168 -1.21 -120.39 11.12
CA GLN A 168 -1.67 -119.52 12.21
C GLN A 168 -0.65 -118.40 12.48
N GLU A 169 0.62 -118.74 12.70
CA GLU A 169 1.73 -117.78 12.89
C GLU A 169 1.82 -116.75 11.74
N LYS A 170 1.59 -117.18 10.50
CA LYS A 170 1.57 -116.28 9.33
C LYS A 170 0.32 -115.42 9.27
N LEU A 171 -0.85 -115.96 9.59
CA LEU A 171 -2.10 -115.20 9.66
C LEU A 171 -2.01 -114.15 10.76
N ASP A 172 -1.54 -114.52 11.95
CA ASP A 172 -1.31 -113.60 13.05
C ASP A 172 -0.32 -112.49 12.66
N SER A 173 0.83 -112.84 12.06
CA SER A 173 1.82 -111.87 11.58
C SER A 173 1.23 -110.91 10.52
N LEU A 174 0.43 -111.42 9.59
CA LEU A 174 -0.26 -110.59 8.58
C LEU A 174 -1.37 -109.73 9.19
N THR A 175 -2.10 -110.22 10.19
CA THR A 175 -3.14 -109.45 10.91
C THR A 175 -2.51 -108.30 11.70
N HIS A 176 -1.43 -108.53 12.44
CA HIS A 176 -0.70 -107.47 13.14
C HIS A 176 -0.08 -106.47 12.16
N SER A 177 0.47 -106.93 11.03
CA SER A 177 1.00 -106.03 9.99
C SER A 177 -0.09 -105.21 9.33
N LEU A 178 -1.27 -105.79 9.09
CA LEU A 178 -2.44 -105.07 8.57
C LEU A 178 -2.87 -104.00 9.57
N GLN A 179 -3.16 -104.37 10.82
CA GLN A 179 -3.54 -103.45 11.89
C GLN A 179 -2.58 -102.27 12.01
N LYS A 180 -1.26 -102.53 12.05
CA LYS A 180 -0.24 -101.46 12.08
C LYS A 180 -0.32 -100.52 10.87
N THR A 181 -0.53 -101.04 9.66
CA THR A 181 -0.68 -100.19 8.46
C THR A 181 -2.01 -99.46 8.41
N GLU A 182 -3.06 -99.95 9.07
CA GLU A 182 -4.32 -99.23 9.26
C GLU A 182 -4.18 -98.09 10.28
N GLU A 183 -3.46 -98.31 11.38
CA GLU A 183 -3.09 -97.29 12.37
C GLU A 183 -2.22 -96.18 11.74
N GLU A 184 -1.18 -96.56 10.97
CA GLU A 184 -0.33 -95.62 10.22
C GLU A 184 -1.15 -94.80 9.21
N ARG A 185 -2.03 -95.45 8.45
CA ARG A 185 -2.96 -94.79 7.51
C ARG A 185 -3.84 -93.76 8.20
N ASP A 186 -4.41 -94.11 9.36
CA ASP A 186 -5.41 -93.26 10.01
C ASP A 186 -4.79 -92.14 10.86
N GLU A 187 -3.56 -92.31 11.36
CA GLU A 187 -2.76 -91.18 11.88
C GLU A 187 -2.30 -90.25 10.75
N ILE A 188 -1.87 -90.76 9.58
CA ILE A 188 -1.57 -89.92 8.41
C ILE A 188 -2.82 -89.15 7.95
N ARG A 189 -4.00 -89.79 7.97
CA ARG A 189 -5.29 -89.13 7.68
C ARG A 189 -5.58 -88.03 8.69
N ALA A 190 -5.37 -88.29 9.98
CA ALA A 190 -5.58 -87.30 11.04
C ALA A 190 -4.58 -86.13 10.91
N GLN A 191 -3.32 -86.38 10.56
CA GLN A 191 -2.33 -85.33 10.24
C GLN A 191 -2.80 -84.48 9.05
N LEU A 192 -3.26 -85.10 7.97
CA LEU A 192 -3.75 -84.38 6.79
C LEU A 192 -4.95 -83.47 7.10
N GLU A 193 -5.91 -83.90 7.94
CA GLU A 193 -7.01 -83.02 8.34
C GLU A 193 -6.54 -81.90 9.29
N ARG A 194 -5.62 -82.18 10.23
CA ARG A 194 -4.99 -81.13 11.08
C ARG A 194 -4.31 -80.07 10.21
N GLU A 195 -3.54 -80.47 9.20
CA GLU A 195 -2.84 -79.56 8.27
C GLU A 195 -3.80 -78.79 7.35
N LYS A 196 -4.89 -79.42 6.90
CA LYS A 196 -5.97 -78.70 6.19
C LYS A 196 -6.59 -77.62 7.06
N GLU A 197 -6.91 -77.94 8.33
CA GLU A 197 -7.49 -76.98 9.26
C GLU A 197 -6.55 -75.83 9.62
N THR A 198 -5.25 -76.06 9.84
CA THR A 198 -4.30 -74.96 10.06
C THR A 198 -4.18 -74.12 8.79
N SER A 199 -4.07 -74.77 7.63
CA SER A 199 -3.95 -74.09 6.34
C SER A 199 -5.21 -73.28 5.95
N THR A 200 -6.42 -73.67 6.36
CA THR A 200 -7.62 -72.82 6.18
C THR A 200 -7.65 -71.66 7.16
N ARG A 201 -7.31 -71.89 8.45
CA ARG A 201 -7.19 -70.83 9.47
C ARG A 201 -6.16 -69.77 9.06
N GLU A 202 -4.98 -70.17 8.59
CA GLU A 202 -3.93 -69.28 8.09
C GLU A 202 -4.37 -68.45 6.87
N ARG A 203 -5.09 -69.06 5.92
CA ARG A 203 -5.66 -68.32 4.76
C ARG A 203 -6.69 -67.30 5.21
N GLU A 204 -7.61 -67.66 6.11
CA GLU A 204 -8.59 -66.72 6.64
C GLU A 204 -7.93 -65.58 7.42
N GLU A 205 -6.94 -65.87 8.26
CA GLU A 205 -6.24 -64.86 9.05
C GLU A 205 -5.41 -63.94 8.15
N THR A 206 -4.79 -64.47 7.10
CA THR A 206 -4.11 -63.68 6.06
C THR A 206 -5.10 -62.77 5.33
N ARG A 207 -6.24 -63.30 4.88
CA ARG A 207 -7.28 -62.51 4.21
C ARG A 207 -7.82 -61.39 5.11
N ARG A 208 -8.05 -61.64 6.40
CA ARG A 208 -8.46 -60.61 7.38
C ARG A 208 -7.41 -59.53 7.57
N ARG A 209 -6.10 -59.88 7.53
CA ARG A 209 -5.00 -58.89 7.54
C ARG A 209 -4.96 -58.07 6.25
N GLU A 210 -5.22 -58.69 5.10
CA GLU A 210 -5.31 -58.00 3.81
C GLU A 210 -6.50 -57.03 3.77
N GLU A 211 -7.70 -57.49 4.15
CA GLU A 211 -8.92 -56.69 4.31
C GLU A 211 -8.70 -55.49 5.26
N GLU A 212 -8.03 -55.70 6.40
CA GLU A 212 -7.71 -54.61 7.33
C GLU A 212 -6.66 -53.63 6.76
N CYS A 213 -5.59 -54.13 6.13
CA CYS A 213 -4.58 -53.29 5.50
C CYS A 213 -5.17 -52.45 4.36
N GLU A 214 -6.08 -53.01 3.56
CA GLU A 214 -6.79 -52.28 2.52
C GLU A 214 -7.69 -51.20 3.14
N ARG A 215 -8.49 -51.52 4.17
CA ARG A 215 -9.30 -50.52 4.88
C ARG A 215 -8.46 -49.37 5.41
N ARG A 216 -7.33 -49.68 6.08
CA ARG A 216 -6.40 -48.66 6.60
C ARG A 216 -5.82 -47.80 5.47
N LEU A 217 -5.48 -48.40 4.33
CA LEU A 217 -5.00 -47.68 3.14
C LEU A 217 -6.09 -46.77 2.54
N GLN A 218 -7.35 -47.23 2.50
CA GLN A 218 -8.48 -46.43 2.02
C GLN A 218 -8.77 -45.24 2.96
N GLU A 219 -8.77 -45.44 4.28
CA GLU A 219 -8.90 -44.36 5.28
C GLU A 219 -7.76 -43.33 5.16
N GLU A 220 -6.52 -43.80 5.05
CA GLU A 220 -5.34 -42.95 4.86
C GLU A 220 -5.33 -42.23 3.50
N THR A 221 -5.94 -42.80 2.47
CA THR A 221 -6.13 -42.13 1.17
C THR A 221 -7.17 -41.02 1.29
N ARG A 222 -8.34 -41.29 1.91
CA ARG A 222 -9.38 -40.28 2.16
C ARG A 222 -8.85 -39.10 2.97
N ARG A 223 -8.07 -39.37 4.04
CA ARG A 223 -7.40 -38.33 4.83
C ARG A 223 -6.48 -37.44 3.99
N ARG A 224 -5.73 -38.02 3.04
CA ARG A 224 -4.90 -37.25 2.10
C ARG A 224 -5.74 -36.42 1.15
N ASP A 225 -6.84 -36.97 0.62
CA ASP A 225 -7.75 -36.23 -0.28
C ASP A 225 -8.46 -35.08 0.44
N GLU A 226 -8.83 -35.26 1.71
CA GLU A 226 -9.42 -34.23 2.57
C GLU A 226 -8.41 -33.12 2.91
N GLU A 227 -7.19 -33.51 3.31
CA GLU A 227 -6.10 -32.57 3.59
C GLU A 227 -5.66 -31.80 2.34
N LEU A 228 -5.60 -32.44 1.17
CA LEU A 228 -5.32 -31.77 -0.11
C LEU A 228 -6.41 -30.75 -0.47
N LYS A 229 -7.69 -31.06 -0.25
CA LYS A 229 -8.80 -30.11 -0.45
C LYS A 229 -8.73 -28.92 0.52
N ARG A 230 -8.38 -29.18 1.79
CA ARG A 230 -8.15 -28.13 2.80
C ARG A 230 -7.03 -27.18 2.36
N GLN A 231 -5.87 -27.74 2.00
CA GLN A 231 -4.72 -26.97 1.50
C GLN A 231 -5.03 -26.21 0.21
N GLN A 232 -5.83 -26.77 -0.71
CA GLN A 232 -6.28 -26.08 -1.92
C GLN A 232 -7.17 -24.87 -1.59
N GLY A 233 -8.18 -25.05 -0.72
CA GLY A 233 -9.05 -23.96 -0.28
C GLY A 233 -8.29 -22.83 0.43
N GLU A 234 -7.35 -23.17 1.31
CA GLU A 234 -6.46 -22.21 1.98
C GLU A 234 -5.53 -21.50 0.97
N GLN A 235 -5.01 -22.20 -0.04
CA GLN A 235 -4.20 -21.58 -1.09
C GLN A 235 -5.02 -20.65 -1.99
N GLU A 236 -6.28 -20.97 -2.29
CA GLU A 236 -7.21 -20.10 -3.00
C GLU A 236 -7.65 -18.89 -2.15
N GLU A 237 -7.80 -19.04 -0.84
CA GLU A 237 -8.04 -17.95 0.09
C GLU A 237 -6.86 -16.98 0.16
N LEU A 238 -5.65 -17.51 0.34
CA LEU A 238 -4.43 -16.70 0.35
C LEU A 238 -4.22 -15.97 -0.99
N ARG A 239 -4.57 -16.59 -2.14
CA ARG A 239 -4.59 -15.89 -3.44
C ARG A 239 -5.63 -14.75 -3.49
N ARG A 240 -6.85 -14.99 -3.01
CA ARG A 240 -7.92 -13.97 -2.94
C ARG A 240 -7.50 -12.79 -2.07
N VAL A 241 -6.89 -13.04 -0.91
CA VAL A 241 -6.38 -12.02 0.00
C VAL A 241 -5.20 -11.27 -0.60
N ALA A 242 -4.25 -11.96 -1.23
CA ALA A 242 -3.11 -11.33 -1.91
C ALA A 242 -3.57 -10.37 -3.02
N ALA A 243 -4.44 -10.81 -3.92
CA ALA A 243 -4.97 -9.96 -4.99
C ALA A 243 -5.77 -8.75 -4.45
N ALA A 244 -6.51 -8.90 -3.35
CA ALA A 244 -7.21 -7.78 -2.71
C ALA A 244 -6.25 -6.77 -2.08
N LEU A 245 -5.12 -7.24 -1.51
CA LEU A 245 -4.06 -6.37 -0.99
C LEU A 245 -3.27 -5.68 -2.10
N GLU A 246 -2.98 -6.36 -3.20
CA GLU A 246 -2.36 -5.77 -4.40
C GLU A 246 -3.21 -4.61 -4.95
N VAL A 247 -4.53 -4.82 -5.10
CA VAL A 247 -5.47 -3.75 -5.49
C VAL A 247 -5.43 -2.59 -4.49
N LYS A 248 -5.46 -2.86 -3.17
CA LYS A 248 -5.44 -1.77 -2.18
C LYS A 248 -4.09 -1.04 -2.09
N ILE A 249 -2.98 -1.69 -2.43
CA ILE A 249 -1.68 -1.04 -2.58
C ILE A 249 -1.74 -0.06 -3.75
N SER A 250 -2.20 -0.48 -4.93
CA SER A 250 -2.29 0.42 -6.10
C SER A 250 -3.30 1.57 -5.93
N GLU A 251 -4.40 1.37 -5.17
CA GLU A 251 -5.27 2.49 -4.75
C GLU A 251 -4.51 3.51 -3.89
N LEU A 252 -3.74 3.04 -2.90
CA LEU A 252 -2.99 3.91 -1.98
C LEU A 252 -1.80 4.60 -2.68
N GLU A 253 -1.14 3.94 -3.63
CA GLU A 253 -0.13 4.55 -4.49
C GLU A 253 -0.73 5.69 -5.33
N GLY A 254 -1.94 5.49 -5.88
CA GLY A 254 -2.70 6.54 -6.57
C GLY A 254 -3.12 7.69 -5.66
N GLU A 255 -3.59 7.41 -4.44
CA GLU A 255 -3.87 8.45 -3.43
C GLU A 255 -2.61 9.25 -3.05
N VAL A 256 -1.45 8.60 -2.95
CA VAL A 256 -0.18 9.24 -2.61
C VAL A 256 0.31 10.16 -3.73
N GLU A 257 0.27 9.72 -4.98
CA GLU A 257 0.72 10.57 -6.09
C GLU A 257 -0.25 11.74 -6.33
N LEU A 258 -1.56 11.55 -6.19
CA LEU A 258 -2.53 12.68 -6.23
C LEU A 258 -2.28 13.71 -5.09
N ARG A 259 -1.96 13.25 -3.88
CA ARG A 259 -1.55 14.15 -2.78
C ARG A 259 -0.25 14.88 -3.11
N ARG A 260 0.71 14.21 -3.76
CA ARG A 260 1.97 14.82 -4.20
C ARG A 260 1.76 15.87 -5.30
N GLU A 261 0.88 15.61 -6.27
CA GLU A 261 0.51 16.58 -7.30
C GLU A 261 -0.14 17.83 -6.69
N THR A 262 -1.13 17.64 -5.80
CA THR A 262 -1.79 18.76 -5.12
C THR A 262 -0.86 19.56 -4.22
N GLN A 263 0.07 18.89 -3.50
CA GLN A 263 1.13 19.58 -2.75
C GLN A 263 1.99 20.45 -3.67
N GLN A 264 2.48 19.92 -4.80
CA GLN A 264 3.29 20.71 -5.74
C GLN A 264 2.51 21.89 -6.36
N CYS A 265 1.20 21.78 -6.54
CA CYS A 265 0.37 22.91 -6.97
C CYS A 265 0.36 24.02 -5.90
N VAL A 266 0.12 23.68 -4.63
CA VAL A 266 0.15 24.65 -3.52
C VAL A 266 1.55 25.23 -3.31
N GLU A 267 2.61 24.46 -3.53
CA GLU A 267 4.00 24.96 -3.50
C GLU A 267 4.29 25.97 -4.62
N ARG A 268 3.81 25.71 -5.84
CA ARG A 268 3.91 26.66 -6.97
C ARG A 268 3.08 27.94 -6.74
N GLU A 269 1.88 27.81 -6.16
CA GLU A 269 1.04 28.97 -5.78
C GLU A 269 1.70 29.80 -4.68
N ARG A 270 2.26 29.15 -3.63
CA ARG A 270 3.07 29.81 -2.59
C ARG A 270 4.22 30.61 -3.19
N ASP A 271 4.98 30.01 -4.10
CA ASP A 271 6.17 30.65 -4.66
C ASP A 271 5.80 31.84 -5.56
N SER A 272 4.74 31.71 -6.37
CA SER A 272 4.18 32.84 -7.13
C SER A 272 3.65 33.97 -6.22
N LEU A 273 2.99 33.64 -5.11
CA LEU A 273 2.55 34.64 -4.12
C LEU A 273 3.72 35.30 -3.39
N LEU A 274 4.83 34.59 -3.17
CA LEU A 274 6.06 35.17 -2.63
C LEU A 274 6.69 36.15 -3.63
N GLU A 275 6.75 35.81 -4.92
CA GLU A 275 7.20 36.73 -5.98
C GLU A 275 6.32 37.99 -6.07
N GLU A 276 4.99 37.82 -6.00
CA GLU A 276 4.01 38.91 -5.98
C GLU A 276 4.25 39.85 -4.79
N VAL A 277 4.41 39.32 -3.58
CA VAL A 277 4.69 40.11 -2.36
C VAL A 277 6.02 40.85 -2.45
N HIS A 278 7.07 40.24 -3.02
CA HIS A 278 8.35 40.94 -3.23
C HIS A 278 8.20 42.08 -4.24
N ARG A 279 7.45 41.90 -5.33
CA ARG A 279 7.22 42.95 -6.32
C ARG A 279 6.41 44.11 -5.73
N LEU A 280 5.31 43.80 -5.05
CA LEU A 280 4.47 44.80 -4.36
C LEU A 280 5.26 45.57 -3.29
N HIS A 281 6.20 44.94 -2.58
CA HIS A 281 7.07 45.66 -1.65
C HIS A 281 8.05 46.61 -2.34
N VAL A 282 8.60 46.24 -3.51
CA VAL A 282 9.44 47.15 -4.31
C VAL A 282 8.61 48.33 -4.85
N GLU A 283 7.37 48.09 -5.28
CA GLU A 283 6.41 49.13 -5.70
C GLU A 283 6.02 50.04 -4.52
N GLU A 284 5.83 49.49 -3.31
CA GLU A 284 5.56 50.26 -2.09
C GLU A 284 6.76 51.16 -1.71
N MET A 285 7.99 50.66 -1.86
CA MET A 285 9.20 51.42 -1.56
C MET A 285 9.48 52.53 -2.58
N SER A 286 9.22 52.32 -3.86
CA SER A 286 9.33 53.39 -4.87
C SER A 286 8.22 54.43 -4.70
N TRP A 287 6.99 54.03 -4.39
CA TRP A 287 5.92 54.97 -4.06
C TRP A 287 6.26 55.84 -2.84
N LYS A 288 6.80 55.25 -1.76
CA LYS A 288 7.27 56.00 -0.58
C LYS A 288 8.33 57.04 -0.94
N GLN A 289 9.27 56.70 -1.83
CA GLN A 289 10.27 57.65 -2.30
C GLN A 289 9.64 58.78 -3.12
N THR A 290 8.77 58.49 -4.08
CA THR A 290 8.10 59.50 -4.91
C THR A 290 7.20 60.43 -4.09
N GLU A 291 6.50 59.92 -3.07
CA GLU A 291 5.69 60.74 -2.18
C GLU A 291 6.55 61.64 -1.26
N GLU A 292 7.77 61.23 -0.92
CA GLU A 292 8.72 62.08 -0.18
C GLU A 292 9.38 63.13 -1.10
N GLU A 293 9.76 62.77 -2.33
CA GLU A 293 10.21 63.71 -3.36
C GLU A 293 9.14 64.78 -3.63
N LYS A 294 7.85 64.37 -3.69
CA LYS A 294 6.71 65.28 -3.77
C LYS A 294 6.61 66.22 -2.57
N ARG A 295 6.75 65.74 -1.32
CA ARG A 295 6.73 66.61 -0.13
C ARG A 295 7.84 67.65 -0.14
N ASN A 296 9.04 67.27 -0.58
CA ASN A 296 10.16 68.20 -0.71
C ASN A 296 9.85 69.28 -1.77
N LEU A 297 9.29 68.90 -2.92
CA LEU A 297 8.83 69.85 -3.95
C LEU A 297 7.67 70.74 -3.47
N GLU A 298 6.74 70.23 -2.66
CA GLU A 298 5.67 71.01 -2.04
C GLU A 298 6.23 72.04 -1.02
N ALA A 299 7.28 71.68 -0.29
CA ALA A 299 8.00 72.59 0.60
C ALA A 299 8.79 73.65 -0.17
N ASP A 300 9.57 73.26 -1.19
CA ASP A 300 10.31 74.18 -2.08
C ASP A 300 9.37 75.18 -2.77
N LEU A 301 8.20 74.72 -3.24
CA LEU A 301 7.15 75.56 -3.81
C LEU A 301 6.56 76.52 -2.77
N SER A 302 6.38 76.08 -1.53
CA SER A 302 5.90 76.96 -0.44
C SER A 302 6.93 78.04 -0.11
N ASP A 303 8.21 77.69 0.03
CA ASP A 303 9.29 78.66 0.28
C ASP A 303 9.44 79.65 -0.88
N ALA A 304 9.42 79.16 -2.13
CA ALA A 304 9.42 79.99 -3.33
C ALA A 304 8.20 80.93 -3.39
N GLN A 305 7.00 80.47 -3.01
CA GLN A 305 5.82 81.31 -2.89
C GLN A 305 6.04 82.40 -1.82
N THR A 306 6.56 82.07 -0.63
CA THR A 306 6.84 83.11 0.38
C THR A 306 7.90 84.12 -0.08
N LEU A 307 8.87 83.72 -0.91
CA LEU A 307 9.86 84.62 -1.50
C LEU A 307 9.22 85.55 -2.54
N LEU A 308 8.32 85.01 -3.39
CA LEU A 308 7.54 85.80 -4.35
C LEU A 308 6.57 86.76 -3.64
N ASP A 309 5.97 86.35 -2.53
CA ASP A 309 5.11 87.20 -1.70
C ASP A 309 5.92 88.32 -1.02
N LYS A 310 7.14 88.01 -0.53
CA LYS A 310 8.08 89.01 0.02
C LYS A 310 8.53 90.01 -1.05
N GLU A 311 8.89 89.56 -2.26
CA GLU A 311 9.30 90.47 -3.34
C GLU A 311 8.12 91.28 -3.90
N SER A 312 6.94 90.68 -4.07
CA SER A 312 5.76 91.42 -4.51
C SER A 312 5.30 92.45 -3.46
N ALA A 313 5.39 92.14 -2.16
CA ALA A 313 5.18 93.11 -1.09
C ALA A 313 6.22 94.24 -1.10
N LYS A 314 7.50 93.94 -1.34
CA LYS A 314 8.54 94.98 -1.55
C LYS A 314 8.20 95.86 -2.76
N TYR A 315 7.88 95.27 -3.91
CA TYR A 315 7.50 96.00 -5.12
C TYR A 315 6.27 96.88 -4.90
N GLN A 316 5.22 96.37 -4.23
CA GLN A 316 4.04 97.15 -3.85
C GLN A 316 4.39 98.31 -2.90
N SER A 317 5.20 98.06 -1.86
CA SER A 317 5.63 99.13 -0.95
C SER A 317 6.46 100.21 -1.66
N ALA A 318 7.31 99.81 -2.61
CA ALA A 318 8.12 100.72 -3.43
C ALA A 318 7.28 101.50 -4.45
N THR A 319 6.25 100.90 -5.07
CA THR A 319 5.34 101.63 -5.96
C THR A 319 4.43 102.58 -5.19
N VAL A 320 3.93 102.19 -4.02
CA VAL A 320 3.16 103.08 -3.13
C VAL A 320 4.03 104.24 -2.66
N ALA A 321 5.24 103.99 -2.15
CA ALA A 321 6.17 105.06 -1.75
C ALA A 321 6.51 106.01 -2.92
N LYS A 322 6.68 105.48 -4.15
CA LYS A 322 6.89 106.29 -5.35
C LYS A 322 5.64 107.10 -5.74
N GLN A 323 4.44 106.53 -5.62
CA GLN A 323 3.18 107.24 -5.85
C GLN A 323 2.99 108.36 -4.83
N GLN A 324 3.30 108.11 -3.55
CA GLN A 324 3.19 109.07 -2.47
C GLN A 324 4.19 110.23 -2.62
N ALA A 325 5.46 109.95 -2.93
CA ALA A 325 6.45 110.99 -3.25
C ALA A 325 6.12 111.77 -4.55
N LEU A 326 5.38 111.17 -5.48
CA LEU A 326 4.85 111.88 -6.66
C LEU A 326 3.64 112.76 -6.31
N LEU A 327 2.78 112.35 -5.38
CA LEU A 327 1.69 113.18 -4.84
C LEU A 327 2.25 114.38 -4.08
N GLU A 328 3.17 114.16 -3.13
CA GLU A 328 3.87 115.24 -2.41
C GLU A 328 4.55 116.23 -3.38
N ARG A 329 5.06 115.74 -4.52
CA ARG A 329 5.64 116.58 -5.58
C ARG A 329 4.58 117.34 -6.39
N VAL A 330 3.37 116.80 -6.57
CA VAL A 330 2.24 117.51 -7.17
C VAL A 330 1.70 118.56 -6.21
N ASP A 331 1.53 118.24 -4.93
CA ASP A 331 1.07 119.18 -3.91
C ASP A 331 2.05 120.36 -3.76
N ALA A 332 3.36 120.09 -3.77
CA ALA A 332 4.38 121.14 -3.79
C ALA A 332 4.39 121.98 -5.09
N LEU A 333 3.88 121.47 -6.21
CA LEU A 333 3.69 122.23 -7.45
C LEU A 333 2.38 123.03 -7.42
N LEU A 334 1.31 122.51 -6.81
CA LEU A 334 0.08 123.24 -6.56
C LEU A 334 0.34 124.44 -5.64
N GLN A 335 1.10 124.25 -4.56
CA GLN A 335 1.51 125.35 -3.67
C GLN A 335 2.30 126.44 -4.42
N GLN A 336 3.20 126.05 -5.34
CA GLN A 336 3.93 127.00 -6.19
C GLN A 336 3.02 127.71 -7.21
N CYS A 337 1.96 127.05 -7.70
CA CYS A 337 0.95 127.71 -8.52
C CYS A 337 0.10 128.69 -7.69
N GLU A 338 -0.28 128.35 -6.46
CA GLU A 338 -1.00 129.24 -5.53
C GLU A 338 -0.16 130.46 -5.13
N ASP A 339 1.13 130.27 -4.80
CA ASP A 339 2.08 131.37 -4.53
C ASP A 339 2.23 132.31 -5.74
N LEU A 340 2.26 131.76 -6.96
CA LEU A 340 2.33 132.54 -8.21
C LEU A 340 1.00 133.21 -8.55
N GLN A 341 -0.14 132.61 -8.19
CA GLN A 341 -1.47 133.18 -8.35
C GLN A 341 -1.64 134.38 -7.41
N SER A 342 -1.35 134.23 -6.12
CA SER A 342 -1.41 135.34 -5.14
C SER A 342 -0.51 136.51 -5.55
N ARG A 343 0.67 136.23 -6.11
CA ARG A 343 1.59 137.27 -6.63
C ARG A 343 1.20 137.86 -7.98
N LEU A 344 0.29 137.21 -8.72
CA LEU A 344 -0.37 137.80 -9.89
C LEU A 344 -1.48 138.73 -9.42
N ASP A 345 -2.31 138.27 -8.48
CA ASP A 345 -3.42 139.04 -7.91
C ASP A 345 -2.89 140.33 -7.24
N GLU A 346 -1.83 140.27 -6.43
CA GLU A 346 -1.11 141.45 -5.89
C GLU A 346 -0.63 142.44 -6.97
N CYS A 347 -0.26 141.94 -8.15
CA CYS A 347 0.18 142.73 -9.30
C CYS A 347 -1.00 143.35 -10.06
N GLU A 348 -2.17 142.68 -10.08
CA GLU A 348 -3.38 143.21 -10.68
C GLU A 348 -4.03 144.28 -9.79
N ASP A 349 -3.98 144.13 -8.46
CA ASP A 349 -4.39 145.16 -7.49
C ASP A 349 -3.52 146.43 -7.59
N GLN A 350 -2.19 146.30 -7.60
CA GLN A 350 -1.28 147.44 -7.80
C GLN A 350 -1.52 148.15 -9.14
N LYS A 351 -1.87 147.40 -10.18
CA LYS A 351 -2.24 147.92 -11.50
C LYS A 351 -3.62 148.62 -11.48
N ALA A 352 -4.55 148.19 -10.64
CA ALA A 352 -5.82 148.87 -10.41
C ALA A 352 -5.59 150.22 -9.71
N GLU A 353 -4.81 150.28 -8.63
CA GLU A 353 -4.45 151.53 -7.94
C GLU A 353 -3.75 152.54 -8.88
N LEU A 354 -2.83 152.05 -9.72
CA LEU A 354 -2.17 152.86 -10.76
C LEU A 354 -3.13 153.33 -11.87
N THR A 355 -4.23 152.62 -12.10
CA THR A 355 -5.27 153.04 -13.05
C THR A 355 -6.17 154.10 -12.43
N ASP A 356 -6.62 153.93 -11.19
CA ASP A 356 -7.48 154.89 -10.50
C ASP A 356 -6.76 156.23 -10.27
N THR A 357 -5.50 156.21 -9.84
CA THR A 357 -4.68 157.44 -9.70
C THR A 357 -4.44 158.16 -11.03
N LEU A 358 -4.36 157.43 -12.15
CA LEU A 358 -4.32 158.01 -13.50
C LEU A 358 -5.66 158.66 -13.89
N THR A 359 -6.80 158.06 -13.51
CA THR A 359 -8.12 158.68 -13.78
C THR A 359 -8.33 159.95 -12.94
N HIS A 360 -7.93 159.96 -11.67
CA HIS A 360 -8.02 161.12 -10.77
C HIS A 360 -7.25 162.32 -11.33
N THR A 361 -5.96 162.13 -11.64
CA THR A 361 -5.10 163.18 -12.20
C THR A 361 -5.56 163.65 -13.58
N THR A 362 -6.22 162.77 -14.37
CA THR A 362 -6.85 163.16 -15.64
C THR A 362 -8.10 164.03 -15.44
N GLN A 363 -8.89 163.80 -14.40
CA GLN A 363 -10.05 164.63 -14.04
C GLN A 363 -9.63 166.01 -13.51
N GLU A 364 -8.64 166.07 -12.63
CA GLU A 364 -8.07 167.33 -12.12
C GLU A 364 -7.53 168.21 -13.26
N ARG A 365 -6.81 167.61 -14.22
CA ARG A 365 -6.35 168.31 -15.43
C ARG A 365 -7.51 168.91 -16.23
N ASN A 366 -8.62 168.19 -16.39
CA ASN A 366 -9.77 168.67 -17.17
C ASN A 366 -10.43 169.89 -16.51
N THR A 367 -10.64 169.85 -15.19
CA THR A 367 -11.23 171.00 -14.45
C THR A 367 -10.33 172.24 -14.46
N LEU A 368 -9.00 172.07 -14.44
CA LEU A 368 -8.06 173.18 -14.64
C LEU A 368 -8.07 173.73 -16.07
N GLN A 369 -8.26 172.87 -17.08
CA GLN A 369 -8.37 173.27 -18.48
C GLN A 369 -9.62 174.13 -18.74
N GLU A 370 -10.76 173.80 -18.13
CA GLU A 370 -12.00 174.58 -18.22
C GLU A 370 -11.91 175.93 -17.49
N GLN A 371 -11.22 175.99 -16.34
CA GLN A 371 -10.95 177.25 -15.65
C GLN A 371 -10.05 178.20 -16.45
N LEU A 372 -9.11 177.66 -17.23
CA LEU A 372 -8.25 178.46 -18.11
C LEU A 372 -9.05 179.10 -19.26
N THR A 373 -9.86 178.32 -19.97
CA THR A 373 -10.67 178.84 -21.10
C THR A 373 -11.73 179.84 -20.64
N GLN A 374 -12.25 179.71 -19.41
CA GLN A 374 -13.11 180.72 -18.78
C GLN A 374 -12.39 182.08 -18.68
N GLN A 375 -11.18 182.12 -18.10
CA GLN A 375 -10.42 183.39 -17.96
C GLN A 375 -10.00 184.00 -19.30
N GLU A 376 -9.64 183.19 -20.30
CA GLU A 376 -9.30 183.69 -21.64
C GLU A 376 -10.47 184.44 -22.30
N SER A 377 -11.72 184.04 -22.03
CA SER A 377 -12.92 184.73 -22.54
C SER A 377 -13.18 186.07 -21.84
N GLU A 378 -12.99 186.13 -20.52
CA GLU A 378 -13.17 187.35 -19.71
C GLU A 378 -12.14 188.42 -20.07
N PHE A 379 -10.89 188.01 -20.35
CA PHE A 379 -9.82 188.92 -20.76
C PHE A 379 -10.06 189.55 -22.14
N GLN A 380 -10.67 188.81 -23.08
CA GLN A 380 -11.04 189.33 -24.39
C GLN A 380 -12.14 190.40 -24.28
N SER A 381 -13.17 190.16 -23.47
CA SER A 381 -14.25 191.12 -23.22
C SER A 381 -13.74 192.44 -22.65
N LEU A 382 -12.84 192.38 -21.65
CA LEU A 382 -12.27 193.57 -21.01
C LEU A 382 -11.46 194.45 -21.99
N ASN A 383 -10.80 193.82 -22.97
CA ASN A 383 -9.99 194.54 -23.95
C ASN A 383 -10.83 195.30 -24.99
N GLU A 384 -12.01 194.79 -25.38
CA GLU A 384 -12.91 195.52 -26.28
C GLU A 384 -13.44 196.82 -25.66
N ASP A 385 -13.84 196.80 -24.39
CA ASP A 385 -14.39 197.98 -23.72
C ASP A 385 -13.32 199.05 -23.46
N LYS A 386 -12.08 198.64 -23.18
CA LYS A 386 -10.91 199.52 -23.20
C LYS A 386 -10.75 200.20 -24.57
N GLN A 387 -10.87 199.45 -25.66
CA GLN A 387 -10.81 199.97 -27.03
C GLN A 387 -11.88 201.06 -27.26
N LYS A 388 -13.12 200.83 -26.82
CA LYS A 388 -14.27 201.76 -26.95
C LYS A 388 -14.05 203.06 -26.15
N GLN A 389 -13.48 202.99 -24.94
CA GLN A 389 -13.17 204.18 -24.13
C GLN A 389 -12.09 205.07 -24.77
N CYS A 390 -11.04 204.46 -25.37
CA CYS A 390 -9.99 205.20 -26.06
C CYS A 390 -10.45 205.98 -27.30
N VAL A 391 -11.58 205.60 -27.92
CA VAL A 391 -12.19 206.37 -29.03
C VAL A 391 -12.91 207.60 -28.46
N ARG A 392 -13.77 207.41 -27.45
CA ARG A 392 -14.54 208.50 -26.83
C ARG A 392 -13.67 209.60 -26.19
N LEU A 393 -12.52 209.23 -25.62
CA LEU A 393 -11.56 210.21 -25.10
C LEU A 393 -11.04 211.13 -26.21
N ARG A 394 -10.71 210.56 -27.38
CA ARG A 394 -10.19 211.31 -28.54
C ARG A 394 -11.23 212.25 -29.15
N GLU A 395 -12.49 211.82 -29.21
CA GLU A 395 -13.63 212.65 -29.61
C GLU A 395 -13.86 213.84 -28.64
N LEU A 396 -13.62 213.63 -27.33
CA LEU A 396 -13.63 214.71 -26.33
C LEU A 396 -12.45 215.68 -26.52
N GLU A 397 -11.24 215.18 -26.76
CA GLU A 397 -10.04 216.00 -26.99
C GLU A 397 -10.19 216.91 -28.21
N GLU A 398 -10.77 216.43 -29.32
CA GLU A 398 -11.11 217.28 -30.47
C GLU A 398 -12.17 218.35 -30.13
N CYS A 399 -13.20 217.99 -29.35
CA CYS A 399 -14.23 218.96 -28.93
C CYS A 399 -13.66 220.06 -28.02
N VAL A 400 -12.78 219.68 -27.07
CA VAL A 400 -12.10 220.64 -26.18
C VAL A 400 -11.14 221.54 -26.96
N SER A 401 -10.41 220.98 -27.93
CA SER A 401 -9.49 221.75 -28.79
C SER A 401 -10.23 222.83 -29.57
N ARG A 402 -11.33 222.47 -30.25
CA ARG A 402 -12.18 223.41 -31.01
C ARG A 402 -12.75 224.53 -30.14
N LEU A 403 -13.30 224.20 -28.97
CA LEU A 403 -13.82 225.18 -28.01
C LEU A 403 -12.73 226.11 -27.46
N THR A 404 -11.48 225.63 -27.37
CA THR A 404 -10.35 226.44 -26.90
C THR A 404 -9.94 227.50 -27.93
N GLU A 405 -9.94 227.17 -29.23
CA GLU A 405 -9.64 228.16 -30.29
C GLU A 405 -10.72 229.26 -30.40
N GLU A 406 -12.00 228.89 -30.30
CA GLU A 406 -13.12 229.83 -30.29
C GLU A 406 -13.01 230.82 -29.10
N LEU A 407 -12.68 230.31 -27.91
CA LEU A 407 -12.45 231.13 -26.72
C LEU A 407 -11.23 232.05 -26.86
N GLN A 408 -10.15 231.57 -27.50
CA GLN A 408 -8.91 232.31 -27.71
C GLN A 408 -9.13 233.52 -28.64
N GLN A 409 -9.80 233.33 -29.79
CA GLN A 409 -10.03 234.41 -30.76
C GLN A 409 -11.08 235.43 -30.30
N SER A 410 -12.03 235.04 -29.45
CA SER A 410 -12.93 235.99 -28.79
C SER A 410 -12.15 236.94 -27.87
N ARG A 411 -11.17 236.41 -27.13
CA ARG A 411 -10.25 237.18 -26.26
C ARG A 411 -9.34 238.16 -27.03
N GLU A 412 -8.97 237.86 -28.26
CA GLU A 412 -8.16 238.77 -29.08
C GLU A 412 -8.99 239.91 -29.68
N ARG A 413 -10.25 239.64 -30.08
CA ARG A 413 -11.22 240.70 -30.42
C ARG A 413 -11.45 241.66 -29.24
N GLU A 414 -11.59 241.13 -28.04
CA GLU A 414 -11.79 241.91 -26.82
C GLU A 414 -10.58 242.79 -26.47
N LYS A 415 -9.35 242.24 -26.55
CA LYS A 415 -8.13 242.97 -26.16
C LYS A 415 -7.81 244.20 -26.99
N LEU A 416 -8.06 244.20 -28.31
CA LEU A 416 -7.65 245.32 -29.17
C LEU A 416 -8.53 246.57 -29.04
N LEU A 417 -9.72 246.46 -28.42
CA LEU A 417 -10.70 247.55 -28.34
C LEU A 417 -10.44 248.60 -27.23
N VAL A 418 -9.46 248.36 -26.33
CA VAL A 418 -9.47 248.98 -24.99
C VAL A 418 -8.49 250.15 -24.78
N ALA A 419 -7.36 250.24 -25.49
CA ALA A 419 -6.11 250.69 -24.82
C ALA A 419 -5.59 252.16 -24.94
N PHE A 420 -5.87 252.96 -25.99
CA PHE A 420 -5.11 254.22 -26.26
C PHE A 420 -5.93 255.48 -26.66
N PRO A 421 -6.61 256.15 -25.71
CA PRO A 421 -7.70 257.14 -25.91
C PRO A 421 -7.57 258.38 -26.82
N GLU A 422 -6.49 258.63 -27.57
CA GLU A 422 -6.41 259.76 -28.53
C GLU A 422 -6.55 259.31 -30.00
N LEU A 423 -7.32 258.23 -30.25
CA LEU A 423 -7.43 257.62 -31.59
C LEU A 423 -8.71 256.86 -32.01
N HIS A 424 -9.63 256.32 -31.20
CA HIS A 424 -10.21 256.71 -29.91
C HIS A 424 -11.73 256.42 -29.87
N HIS A 425 -12.28 255.39 -30.51
CA HIS A 425 -12.55 254.01 -30.01
C HIS A 425 -13.39 253.91 -28.69
N GLN A 426 -13.57 252.67 -28.23
CA GLN A 426 -14.46 252.19 -27.14
C GLN A 426 -15.97 252.41 -27.35
N HIS A 427 -16.65 251.30 -27.72
CA HIS A 427 -18.06 250.94 -27.40
C HIS A 427 -19.21 251.88 -27.86
N ALA A 428 -20.40 251.39 -28.28
CA ALA A 428 -20.89 250.04 -28.58
C ALA A 428 -22.25 250.12 -29.33
N ALA A 429 -22.65 249.04 -30.02
CA ALA A 429 -24.05 248.72 -30.33
C ALA A 429 -24.18 247.21 -30.66
N PRO A 430 -25.31 246.52 -30.36
CA PRO A 430 -25.37 245.06 -30.42
C PRO A 430 -26.13 244.48 -31.63
N GLN A 431 -25.64 243.33 -32.13
CA GLN A 431 -26.38 242.30 -32.87
C GLN A 431 -25.82 240.93 -32.47
#